data_AF-E9UN48-F1
#
_entry.id   AF-E9UN48-F1
#
_cell.length_a   1.000
_cell.length_b   1.000
_cell.length_c   1.000
_cell.angle_alpha   90.00
_cell.angle_beta   90.00
_cell.angle_gamma   90.00
#
_symmetry.space_group_name_H-M   'P 1'
#
loop_
_entity.id
_entity.type
_entity.pdbx_description
1 polymer ?
#
loop_
_entity_poly.entity_id
_entity_poly.type
_entity_poly.pdbx_seq_one_letter_code
_entity_poly.pdbx_strand_id
1 'polypeptide(L)'
;MRDSLGLPALLTWFRDERRRSAATERPRRLDSDAAAVQIVTVHGSKGLQYPIVYLPFAYDFFVRDPEVARFHDADGQRTIDVTRTGAQWAQHLARHQDEELGEELRDLYVALTRAQSQVVAWWAPTANTATGGLHRLLFGRQPGVTEVPASQEVFDDAYAERVLGLIEKMGGPTAEPSVVATAVASVRPETTGVLAARAFTREVDAEWRRTSYSGLIRVDEGVAPTSEPEVEGTDDEPVADDADLSPSEVELVETPEEHLSPMAELPKGAGFGSLVHAVLEHTDPEAPDLGEELLAKTREQLRWWPVPASAEDLATAILPLNLTPLGPLADGLTLAQIPLRDRLRELDFEIPLAGGDARGPGAPDVRLSDLAPLLRAHLPADDPMVTYAGRLEAPPLGEQSLRGYLNGSVDVVLRLPSGRFVVVDYKTNFLGVEAMDYTQPKLAEAMLHSHYPLQALLYSAVVHRFLRWRLPGYDPETHLGGVLYLYVRGMLGPDTPVVDGIPTGVFTWQPPASLAVALSDLLDGGTAA
;
A
#
# COMPACT_ATOMS: atom_id res chain seq x y z
N MET A 1 -23.62 14.24 -2.54
CA MET A 1 -23.16 15.60 -2.97
C MET A 1 -23.09 16.47 -1.73
N ARG A 2 -21.93 16.55 -1.07
CA ARG A 2 -21.80 17.16 0.27
C ARG A 2 -21.87 18.70 0.26
N ASP A 3 -21.52 19.36 -0.84
CA ASP A 3 -21.43 20.84 -0.85
C ASP A 3 -22.63 21.57 -1.47
N SER A 4 -23.71 20.84 -1.80
CA SER A 4 -24.90 21.41 -2.48
C SER A 4 -24.54 22.36 -3.63
N LEU A 5 -23.49 22.02 -4.39
CA LEU A 5 -22.95 22.88 -5.45
C LEU A 5 -24.06 23.22 -6.45
N GLY A 6 -24.24 24.52 -6.71
CA GLY A 6 -25.06 24.97 -7.83
C GLY A 6 -24.55 24.38 -9.15
N LEU A 7 -25.44 24.28 -10.14
CA LEU A 7 -25.15 23.72 -11.47
C LEU A 7 -23.79 24.17 -12.08
N PRO A 8 -23.39 25.45 -11.99
CA PRO A 8 -22.11 25.92 -12.53
C PRO A 8 -20.91 25.34 -11.79
N ALA A 9 -20.97 25.27 -10.45
CA ALA A 9 -19.89 24.75 -9.63
C ALA A 9 -19.72 23.23 -9.79
N LEU A 10 -20.83 22.51 -9.96
CA LEU A 10 -20.80 21.09 -10.30
C LEU A 10 -20.16 20.84 -11.68
N LEU A 11 -20.47 21.67 -12.67
CA LEU A 11 -19.86 21.60 -14.00
C LEU A 11 -18.34 21.85 -13.95
N THR A 12 -17.89 22.80 -13.14
CA THR A 12 -16.46 23.07 -12.91
C THR A 12 -15.79 21.88 -12.23
N TRP A 13 -16.39 21.38 -11.15
CA TRP A 13 -15.89 20.19 -10.45
C TRP A 13 -15.76 18.99 -11.40
N PHE A 14 -16.78 18.70 -12.23
CA PHE A 14 -16.71 17.62 -13.22
C PHE A 14 -15.62 17.81 -14.26
N ARG A 15 -15.36 19.06 -14.68
CA ARG A 15 -14.28 19.37 -15.64
C ARG A 15 -12.91 19.17 -15.02
N ASP A 16 -12.74 19.55 -13.76
CA ASP A 16 -11.49 19.38 -13.04
C ASP A 16 -11.24 17.91 -12.71
N GLU A 17 -12.28 17.16 -12.35
CA GLU A 17 -12.17 15.73 -12.11
C GLU A 17 -11.83 14.93 -13.37
N ARG A 18 -12.43 15.30 -14.52
CA ARG A 18 -12.03 14.74 -15.82
C ARG A 18 -10.58 15.01 -16.19
N ARG A 19 -10.01 16.14 -15.77
CA ARG A 19 -8.59 16.47 -15.99
C ARG A 19 -7.69 15.66 -15.05
N ARG A 20 -8.11 15.47 -13.79
CA ARG A 20 -7.39 14.65 -12.79
C ARG A 20 -7.37 13.17 -13.16
N SER A 21 -8.51 12.59 -13.54
CA SER A 21 -8.57 11.18 -13.97
C SER A 21 -7.75 10.88 -15.24
N ALA A 22 -7.42 11.90 -16.05
CA ALA A 22 -6.52 11.74 -17.19
C ALA A 22 -5.03 11.68 -16.78
N ALA A 23 -4.69 12.11 -15.55
CA ALA A 23 -3.32 12.12 -15.02
C ALA A 23 -3.02 10.92 -14.09
N THR A 24 -4.03 10.20 -13.64
CA THR A 24 -3.88 9.05 -12.73
C THR A 24 -4.78 7.92 -13.23
N GLU A 25 -4.22 6.97 -13.99
CA GLU A 25 -4.95 5.79 -14.45
C GLU A 25 -5.43 4.99 -13.22
N ARG A 26 -6.75 4.93 -13.01
CA ARG A 26 -7.39 4.06 -12.00
C ARG A 26 -8.05 2.88 -12.70
N PRO A 27 -7.48 1.67 -12.69
CA PRO A 27 -8.18 0.51 -13.20
C PRO A 27 -9.13 -0.02 -12.11
N ARG A 28 -10.27 0.66 -11.88
CA ARG A 28 -11.40 0.00 -11.19
C ARG A 28 -12.17 -0.79 -12.23
N ARG A 29 -11.94 -2.10 -12.26
CA ARG A 29 -12.69 -3.05 -13.08
C ARG A 29 -14.08 -3.21 -12.48
N LEU A 30 -15.09 -2.71 -13.17
CA LEU A 30 -16.47 -3.15 -12.95
C LEU A 30 -16.61 -4.51 -13.68
N ASP A 31 -17.26 -5.50 -13.06
CA ASP A 31 -17.55 -6.79 -13.72
C ASP A 31 -18.32 -6.64 -15.04
N SER A 32 -19.01 -5.51 -15.25
CA SER A 32 -19.66 -5.16 -16.52
C SER A 32 -18.67 -4.91 -17.67
N ASP A 33 -17.44 -4.49 -17.37
CA ASP A 33 -16.46 -4.08 -18.38
C ASP A 33 -15.69 -5.28 -18.96
N ALA A 34 -15.79 -6.45 -18.32
CA ALA A 34 -15.26 -7.71 -18.85
C ALA A 34 -15.96 -8.13 -20.16
N ALA A 35 -17.18 -7.65 -20.42
CA ALA A 35 -17.92 -7.88 -21.66
C ALA A 35 -17.62 -6.85 -22.77
N ALA A 36 -16.81 -5.83 -22.50
CA ALA A 36 -16.51 -4.75 -23.44
C ALA A 36 -15.11 -4.89 -24.06
N VAL A 37 -14.93 -4.31 -25.25
CA VAL A 37 -13.60 -4.12 -25.85
C VAL A 37 -12.84 -3.09 -25.03
N GLN A 38 -11.66 -3.47 -24.56
CA GLN A 38 -10.83 -2.62 -23.72
C GLN A 38 -9.83 -1.83 -24.57
N ILE A 39 -9.79 -0.51 -24.38
CA ILE A 39 -8.80 0.38 -24.99
C ILE A 39 -7.85 0.81 -23.89
N VAL A 40 -6.64 0.27 -23.92
CA VAL A 40 -5.59 0.54 -22.92
C VAL A 40 -4.30 0.97 -23.61
N THR A 41 -3.49 1.74 -22.90
CA THR A 41 -2.13 2.05 -23.34
C THR A 41 -1.24 0.80 -23.21
N VAL A 42 -0.16 0.69 -23.99
CA VAL A 42 0.80 -0.43 -23.87
C VAL A 42 1.37 -0.52 -22.44
N HIS A 43 1.70 0.64 -21.87
CA HIS A 43 2.18 0.76 -20.49
C HIS A 43 1.15 0.27 -19.47
N GLY A 44 -0.12 0.69 -19.60
CA GLY A 44 -1.22 0.25 -18.73
C GLY A 44 -1.59 -1.23 -18.90
N SER A 45 -1.10 -1.90 -19.94
CA SER A 45 -1.30 -3.34 -20.16
C SER A 45 -0.27 -4.23 -19.45
N LYS A 46 0.78 -3.66 -18.85
CA LYS A 46 1.85 -4.41 -18.21
C LYS A 46 1.31 -5.30 -17.08
N GLY A 47 1.69 -6.57 -17.07
CA GLY A 47 1.17 -7.55 -16.10
C GLY A 47 -0.22 -8.10 -16.43
N LEU A 48 -0.89 -7.58 -17.46
CA LEU A 48 -2.18 -8.07 -17.94
C LEU A 48 -2.00 -8.98 -19.16
N GLN A 49 -3.05 -9.75 -19.48
CA GLN A 49 -3.15 -10.58 -20.68
C GLN A 49 -4.57 -10.55 -21.23
N TYR A 50 -4.70 -10.70 -22.56
CA TYR A 50 -5.98 -10.70 -23.27
C TYR A 50 -6.03 -11.85 -24.27
N PRO A 51 -7.21 -12.46 -24.53
CA PRO A 51 -7.32 -13.50 -25.56
C PRO A 51 -6.87 -13.01 -26.95
N ILE A 52 -7.31 -11.82 -27.34
CA ILE A 52 -7.01 -11.19 -28.62
C ILE A 52 -6.52 -9.76 -28.37
N VAL A 53 -5.44 -9.35 -29.04
CA VAL A 53 -4.87 -8.00 -28.96
C VAL A 53 -4.84 -7.37 -30.34
N TYR A 54 -5.33 -6.13 -30.43
CA TYR A 54 -5.31 -5.31 -31.63
C TYR A 54 -4.28 -4.19 -31.49
N LEU A 55 -3.33 -4.09 -32.42
CA LEU A 55 -2.26 -3.10 -32.45
C LEU A 55 -2.39 -2.21 -33.71
N PRO A 56 -3.29 -1.21 -33.68
CA PRO A 56 -3.61 -0.42 -34.87
C PRO A 56 -2.48 0.48 -35.37
N PHE A 57 -1.49 0.82 -34.55
CA PHE A 57 -0.48 1.84 -34.86
C PHE A 57 0.96 1.39 -34.65
N ALA A 58 1.22 0.10 -34.41
CA ALA A 58 2.56 -0.42 -34.13
C ALA A 58 3.57 -0.24 -35.29
N TYR A 59 3.10 0.12 -36.48
CA TYR A 59 3.91 0.40 -37.65
C TYR A 59 4.43 1.85 -37.72
N ASP A 60 3.93 2.77 -36.87
CA ASP A 60 4.26 4.20 -36.90
C ASP A 60 4.91 4.62 -35.58
N PHE A 61 6.07 5.27 -35.65
CA PHE A 61 6.71 5.85 -34.47
C PHE A 61 7.41 7.16 -34.81
N PHE A 62 7.00 8.25 -34.15
CA PHE A 62 7.59 9.57 -34.32
C PHE A 62 8.64 9.83 -33.23
N VAL A 63 9.91 9.77 -33.60
CA VAL A 63 11.03 10.15 -32.72
C VAL A 63 11.01 11.67 -32.54
N ARG A 64 10.76 12.13 -31.32
CA ARG A 64 10.70 13.56 -31.00
C ARG A 64 12.09 14.09 -30.67
N ASP A 65 12.36 15.34 -31.03
CA ASP A 65 13.51 16.06 -30.49
C ASP A 65 13.21 16.44 -29.03
N PRO A 66 13.98 15.91 -28.05
CA PRO A 66 13.72 16.18 -26.65
C PRO A 66 14.23 17.57 -26.26
N GLU A 67 13.64 18.13 -25.21
CA GLU A 67 14.21 19.32 -24.54
C GLU A 67 15.45 18.97 -23.70
N VAL A 68 15.58 17.70 -23.33
CA VAL A 68 16.64 17.15 -22.47
C VAL A 68 16.95 15.75 -22.97
N ALA A 69 18.20 15.48 -23.35
CA ALA A 69 18.60 14.15 -23.80
C ALA A 69 18.84 13.23 -22.59
N ARG A 70 18.16 12.08 -22.57
CA ARG A 70 18.32 11.03 -21.55
C ARG A 70 18.96 9.82 -22.21
N PHE A 71 20.10 9.38 -21.73
CA PHE A 71 20.86 8.30 -22.35
C PHE A 71 21.80 7.65 -21.33
N HIS A 72 22.36 6.51 -21.68
CA HIS A 72 23.42 5.85 -20.96
C HIS A 72 24.78 6.27 -21.54
N ASP A 73 25.68 6.73 -20.67
CA ASP A 73 27.03 7.13 -21.07
C ASP A 73 27.91 5.91 -21.40
N ALA A 74 29.20 6.16 -21.70
CA ALA A 74 30.13 5.08 -22.06
C ALA A 74 30.37 4.06 -20.92
N ASP A 75 30.12 4.45 -19.67
CA ASP A 75 30.26 3.61 -18.48
C ASP A 75 28.92 2.94 -18.08
N GLY A 76 27.89 3.09 -18.92
CA GLY A 76 26.56 2.56 -18.69
C GLY A 76 25.77 3.31 -17.61
N GLN A 77 26.22 4.50 -17.20
CA GLN A 77 25.51 5.31 -16.22
C GLN A 77 24.39 6.12 -16.88
N ARG A 78 23.23 6.16 -16.23
CA ARG A 78 22.09 6.95 -16.69
C ARG A 78 22.41 8.43 -16.55
N THR A 79 22.50 9.10 -17.69
CA THR A 79 22.93 10.50 -17.79
C THR A 79 21.82 11.36 -18.41
N ILE A 80 21.80 12.62 -17.98
CA ILE A 80 20.85 13.63 -18.46
C ILE A 80 21.66 14.84 -18.95
N ASP A 81 21.52 15.17 -20.24
CA ASP A 81 22.09 16.39 -20.81
C ASP A 81 21.02 17.47 -20.99
N VAL A 82 21.16 18.56 -20.24
CA VAL A 82 20.26 19.73 -20.23
C VAL A 82 20.79 20.90 -21.07
N THR A 83 21.94 20.75 -21.73
CA THR A 83 22.63 21.87 -22.40
C THR A 83 21.96 22.32 -23.70
N ARG A 84 21.23 21.42 -24.39
CA ARG A 84 20.52 21.63 -25.68
C ARG A 84 21.39 22.10 -26.85
N THR A 85 22.65 22.43 -26.60
CA THR A 85 23.60 23.05 -27.51
C THR A 85 25.01 22.73 -27.04
N GLY A 86 26.00 22.83 -27.94
CA GLY A 86 27.40 22.56 -27.63
C GLY A 86 27.95 21.35 -28.37
N ALA A 87 29.26 21.13 -28.25
CA ALA A 87 29.99 20.16 -29.06
C ALA A 87 29.54 18.71 -28.83
N GLN A 88 29.02 18.39 -27.64
CA GLN A 88 28.62 17.03 -27.26
C GLN A 88 27.11 16.78 -27.42
N TRP A 89 26.29 17.84 -27.55
CA TRP A 89 24.83 17.72 -27.64
C TRP A 89 24.38 16.79 -28.78
N ALA A 90 24.95 16.95 -29.97
CA ALA A 90 24.59 16.10 -31.12
C ALA A 90 24.86 14.62 -30.86
N GLN A 91 25.93 14.29 -30.13
CA GLN A 91 26.26 12.92 -29.77
C GLN A 91 25.29 12.37 -28.71
N HIS A 92 24.96 13.17 -27.69
CA HIS A 92 24.02 12.79 -26.63
C HIS A 92 22.59 12.64 -27.17
N LEU A 93 22.19 13.52 -28.08
CA LEU A 93 20.91 13.44 -28.79
C LEU A 93 20.82 12.16 -29.61
N ALA A 94 21.87 11.80 -30.35
CA ALA A 94 21.89 10.56 -31.14
C ALA A 94 21.74 9.31 -30.25
N ARG A 95 22.43 9.27 -29.09
CA ARG A 95 22.28 8.18 -28.12
C ARG A 95 20.87 8.10 -27.53
N HIS A 96 20.32 9.25 -27.15
CA HIS A 96 18.94 9.32 -26.65
C HIS A 96 17.94 8.77 -27.69
N GLN A 97 18.06 9.18 -28.94
CA GLN A 97 17.18 8.72 -30.02
C GLN A 97 17.33 7.22 -30.29
N ASP A 98 18.55 6.68 -30.22
CA ASP A 98 18.82 5.24 -30.35
C ASP A 98 18.16 4.44 -29.21
N GLU A 99 18.26 4.93 -27.97
CA GLU A 99 17.60 4.31 -26.82
C GLU A 99 16.06 4.39 -26.91
N GLU A 100 15.49 5.51 -27.37
CA GLU A 100 14.04 5.62 -27.60
C GLU A 100 13.55 4.62 -28.66
N LEU A 101 14.32 4.37 -29.72
CA LEU A 101 14.00 3.35 -30.73
C LEU A 101 14.10 1.92 -30.16
N GLY A 102 14.99 1.69 -29.19
CA GLY A 102 15.11 0.45 -28.45
C GLY A 102 13.94 0.22 -27.49
N GLU A 103 13.55 1.26 -26.74
CA GLU A 103 12.37 1.23 -25.85
C GLU A 103 11.08 1.01 -26.65
N GLU A 104 10.94 1.60 -27.85
CA GLU A 104 9.79 1.34 -28.70
C GLU A 104 9.71 -0.14 -29.16
N LEU A 105 10.84 -0.78 -29.46
CA LEU A 105 10.86 -2.23 -29.75
C LEU A 105 10.50 -3.06 -28.51
N ARG A 106 10.89 -2.61 -27.32
CA ARG A 106 10.52 -3.24 -26.05
C ARG A 106 9.01 -3.12 -25.82
N ASP A 107 8.42 -1.95 -26.08
CA ASP A 107 6.97 -1.73 -26.00
C ASP A 107 6.22 -2.59 -27.00
N LEU A 108 6.71 -2.71 -28.24
CA LEU A 108 6.17 -3.63 -29.23
C LEU A 108 6.20 -5.08 -28.70
N TYR A 109 7.32 -5.52 -28.12
CA TYR A 109 7.42 -6.86 -27.52
C TYR A 109 6.41 -7.04 -26.39
N VAL A 110 6.27 -6.06 -25.49
CA VAL A 110 5.27 -6.09 -24.42
C VAL A 110 3.87 -6.23 -25.01
N ALA A 111 3.53 -5.40 -26.01
CA ALA A 111 2.22 -5.38 -26.65
C ALA A 111 1.89 -6.71 -27.35
N LEU A 112 2.82 -7.25 -28.13
CA LEU A 112 2.68 -8.55 -28.81
C LEU A 112 2.47 -9.69 -27.81
N THR A 113 3.18 -9.67 -26.68
CA THR A 113 3.12 -10.71 -25.65
C THR A 113 1.94 -10.58 -24.68
N ARG A 114 1.07 -9.58 -24.86
CA ARG A 114 -0.19 -9.49 -24.11
C ARG A 114 -1.24 -10.49 -24.62
N ALA A 115 -1.13 -10.93 -25.87
CA ALA A 115 -2.08 -11.85 -26.48
C ALA A 115 -1.87 -13.29 -26.03
N GLN A 116 -2.95 -13.97 -25.65
CA GLN A 116 -2.94 -15.41 -25.36
C GLN A 116 -3.21 -16.25 -26.62
N SER A 117 -4.03 -15.74 -27.53
CA SER A 117 -4.48 -16.51 -28.70
C SER A 117 -4.15 -15.84 -30.02
N GLN A 118 -4.34 -14.52 -30.15
CA GLN A 118 -4.15 -13.83 -31.43
C GLN A 118 -3.69 -12.39 -31.27
N VAL A 119 -2.75 -11.98 -32.13
CA VAL A 119 -2.40 -10.59 -32.37
C VAL A 119 -2.92 -10.20 -33.74
N VAL A 120 -3.57 -9.04 -33.83
CA VAL A 120 -3.91 -8.38 -35.09
C VAL A 120 -3.22 -7.04 -35.11
N ALA A 121 -2.34 -6.81 -36.08
CA ALA A 121 -1.62 -5.55 -36.24
C ALA A 121 -1.85 -5.00 -37.64
N TRP A 122 -1.83 -3.68 -37.75
CA TRP A 122 -1.93 -2.99 -39.02
C TRP A 122 -0.56 -2.53 -39.49
N TRP A 123 -0.44 -2.36 -40.80
CA TRP A 123 0.69 -1.71 -41.43
C TRP A 123 0.16 -0.78 -42.52
N ALA A 124 0.74 0.42 -42.62
CA ALA A 124 0.48 1.36 -43.69
C ALA A 124 1.74 2.20 -43.95
N PRO A 125 2.02 2.63 -45.20
CA PRO A 125 3.18 3.45 -45.52
C PRO A 125 2.93 4.93 -45.18
N THR A 126 3.10 5.31 -43.91
CA THR A 126 3.00 6.70 -43.42
C THR A 126 4.36 7.39 -43.31
N ALA A 127 4.34 8.69 -43.02
CA ALA A 127 5.56 9.50 -42.86
C ALA A 127 6.51 9.00 -41.76
N ASN A 128 6.01 8.38 -40.68
CA ASN A 128 6.84 7.87 -39.58
C ASN A 128 6.96 6.33 -39.58
N THR A 129 6.57 5.66 -40.67
CA THR A 129 6.68 4.19 -40.76
C THR A 129 8.13 3.71 -40.76
N ALA A 130 9.05 4.49 -41.33
CA ALA A 130 10.46 4.12 -41.41
C ALA A 130 11.08 3.80 -40.03
N THR A 131 10.62 4.48 -38.99
CA THR A 131 11.07 4.34 -37.60
C THR A 131 10.14 3.49 -36.73
N GLY A 132 8.99 3.04 -37.23
CA GLY A 132 8.05 2.21 -36.47
C GLY A 132 8.56 0.80 -36.20
N GLY A 133 8.43 0.31 -34.97
CA GLY A 133 9.02 -0.95 -34.53
C GLY A 133 8.53 -2.15 -35.31
N LEU A 134 7.23 -2.22 -35.61
CA LEU A 134 6.69 -3.33 -36.41
C LEU A 134 7.26 -3.33 -37.82
N HIS A 135 7.41 -2.14 -38.44
CA HIS A 135 7.98 -2.02 -39.77
C HIS A 135 9.47 -2.41 -39.78
N ARG A 136 10.27 -1.87 -38.86
CA ARG A 136 11.70 -2.20 -38.74
C ARG A 136 11.90 -3.69 -38.46
N LEU A 137 11.06 -4.30 -37.64
CA LEU A 137 11.10 -5.73 -37.33
C LEU A 137 10.75 -6.61 -38.52
N LEU A 138 9.71 -6.27 -39.31
CA LEU A 138 9.25 -7.10 -40.43
C LEU A 138 10.08 -6.89 -41.71
N PHE A 139 10.54 -5.66 -41.97
CA PHE A 139 11.16 -5.29 -43.24
C PHE A 139 12.66 -5.03 -43.14
N GLY A 140 13.16 -4.66 -41.95
CA GLY A 140 14.57 -4.31 -41.74
C GLY A 140 15.42 -5.41 -41.10
N ARG A 141 14.81 -6.34 -40.37
CA ARG A 141 15.51 -7.44 -39.71
C ARG A 141 15.76 -8.60 -40.67
N GLN A 142 17.01 -9.05 -40.76
CA GLN A 142 17.38 -10.21 -41.57
C GLN A 142 17.17 -11.53 -40.80
N PRO A 143 16.80 -12.63 -41.48
CA PRO A 143 16.72 -13.95 -40.87
C PRO A 143 18.03 -14.35 -40.17
N GLY A 144 17.93 -14.81 -38.92
CA GLY A 144 19.10 -15.23 -38.12
C GLY A 144 19.86 -14.08 -37.43
N VAL A 145 19.50 -12.82 -37.70
CA VAL A 145 20.04 -11.64 -37.01
C VAL A 145 19.08 -11.22 -35.90
N THR A 146 19.59 -10.87 -34.72
CA THR A 146 18.78 -10.39 -33.59
C THR A 146 18.57 -8.87 -33.63
N GLU A 147 19.52 -8.16 -34.22
CA GLU A 147 19.51 -6.70 -34.35
C GLU A 147 18.44 -6.23 -35.33
N VAL A 148 17.72 -5.18 -34.93
CA VAL A 148 16.72 -4.49 -35.74
C VAL A 148 17.28 -3.10 -36.05
N PRO A 149 17.33 -2.67 -37.32
CA PRO A 149 17.91 -1.38 -37.65
C PRO A 149 17.11 -0.21 -37.04
N ALA A 150 17.76 0.92 -36.85
CA ALA A 150 17.14 2.16 -36.35
C ALA A 150 16.06 2.72 -37.30
N SER A 151 16.19 2.45 -38.61
CA SER A 151 15.23 2.86 -39.63
C SER A 151 15.25 1.87 -40.80
N GLN A 152 14.12 1.74 -41.49
CA GLN A 152 13.95 0.93 -42.68
C GLN A 152 13.23 1.73 -43.78
N GLU A 153 13.68 1.59 -45.02
CA GLU A 153 13.05 2.25 -46.16
C GLU A 153 11.62 1.72 -46.38
N VAL A 154 10.69 2.66 -46.53
CA VAL A 154 9.26 2.38 -46.73
C VAL A 154 8.96 2.34 -48.21
N PHE A 155 8.52 1.18 -48.70
CA PHE A 155 8.13 0.97 -50.09
C PHE A 155 6.61 0.91 -50.24
N ASP A 156 6.15 0.78 -51.49
CA ASP A 156 4.74 0.66 -51.83
C ASP A 156 4.08 -0.63 -51.30
N ASP A 157 2.75 -0.66 -51.32
CA ASP A 157 1.95 -1.80 -50.87
C ASP A 157 2.32 -3.09 -51.62
N ALA A 158 2.64 -2.99 -52.92
CA ALA A 158 3.04 -4.15 -53.72
C ALA A 158 4.36 -4.77 -53.24
N TYR A 159 5.33 -3.96 -52.80
CA TYR A 159 6.54 -4.45 -52.14
C TYR A 159 6.20 -5.07 -50.78
N ALA A 160 5.36 -4.39 -50.00
CA ALA A 160 4.98 -4.88 -48.67
C ALA A 160 4.31 -6.27 -48.73
N GLU A 161 3.36 -6.45 -49.64
CA GLU A 161 2.68 -7.73 -49.90
C GLU A 161 3.67 -8.85 -50.26
N ARG A 162 4.67 -8.56 -51.10
CA ARG A 162 5.68 -9.57 -51.48
C ARG A 162 6.52 -10.01 -50.27
N VAL A 163 6.97 -9.07 -49.44
CA VAL A 163 7.79 -9.38 -48.26
C VAL A 163 6.96 -10.14 -47.23
N LEU A 164 5.75 -9.67 -46.93
CA LEU A 164 4.86 -10.33 -45.98
C LEU A 164 4.48 -11.74 -46.45
N GLY A 165 4.24 -11.95 -47.74
CA GLY A 165 4.00 -13.28 -48.32
C GLY A 165 5.22 -14.21 -48.26
N LEU A 166 6.45 -13.67 -48.26
CA LEU A 166 7.65 -14.48 -47.98
C LEU A 166 7.75 -14.85 -46.50
N ILE A 167 7.45 -13.90 -45.60
CA ILE A 167 7.44 -14.12 -44.16
C ILE A 167 6.42 -15.21 -43.79
N GLU A 168 5.21 -15.14 -44.34
CA GLU A 168 4.17 -16.15 -44.15
C GLU A 168 4.63 -17.54 -44.60
N LYS A 169 5.29 -17.65 -45.76
CA LYS A 169 5.85 -18.93 -46.25
C LYS A 169 6.94 -19.50 -45.35
N MET A 170 7.61 -18.66 -44.56
CA MET A 170 8.59 -19.07 -43.56
C MET A 170 7.95 -19.41 -42.19
N GLY A 171 6.62 -19.41 -42.09
CA GLY A 171 5.88 -19.68 -40.85
C GLY A 171 5.66 -18.43 -39.98
N GLY A 172 5.84 -17.24 -40.53
CA GLY A 172 5.52 -15.97 -39.88
C GLY A 172 4.03 -15.62 -39.95
N PRO A 173 3.65 -14.39 -39.56
CA PRO A 173 2.27 -13.93 -39.59
C PRO A 173 1.68 -13.92 -41.01
N THR A 174 0.40 -14.27 -41.13
CA THR A 174 -0.39 -14.08 -42.35
C THR A 174 -0.75 -12.61 -42.52
N ALA A 175 -0.61 -12.11 -43.74
CA ALA A 175 -1.02 -10.76 -44.10
C ALA A 175 -2.24 -10.78 -45.02
N GLU A 176 -3.19 -9.88 -44.77
CA GLU A 176 -4.35 -9.67 -45.62
C GLU A 176 -4.50 -8.19 -45.97
N PRO A 177 -4.92 -7.83 -47.20
CA PRO A 177 -5.21 -6.45 -47.55
C PRO A 177 -6.35 -5.89 -46.67
N SER A 178 -6.09 -4.78 -45.99
CA SER A 178 -7.11 -4.06 -45.23
C SER A 178 -8.02 -3.28 -46.18
N VAL A 179 -9.07 -3.92 -46.68
CA VAL A 179 -10.07 -3.27 -47.54
C VAL A 179 -11.02 -2.42 -46.70
N VAL A 180 -11.15 -1.14 -47.04
CA VAL A 180 -12.14 -0.25 -46.40
C VAL A 180 -13.54 -0.77 -46.74
N ALA A 181 -14.17 -1.45 -45.78
CA ALA A 181 -15.55 -1.89 -45.91
C ALA A 181 -16.48 -0.66 -45.86
N THR A 182 -17.57 -0.72 -46.62
CA THR A 182 -18.65 0.27 -46.45
C THR A 182 -19.16 0.15 -45.03
N ALA A 183 -19.11 1.26 -44.27
CA ALA A 183 -19.60 1.27 -42.90
C ALA A 183 -21.03 0.77 -42.88
N VAL A 184 -21.26 -0.40 -42.29
CA VAL A 184 -22.61 -0.86 -42.00
C VAL A 184 -23.14 0.13 -40.98
N ALA A 185 -24.17 0.89 -41.35
CA ALA A 185 -24.84 1.76 -40.41
C ALA A 185 -25.21 0.88 -39.21
N SER A 186 -24.65 1.19 -38.04
CA SER A 186 -25.08 0.59 -36.79
C SER A 186 -26.60 0.70 -36.78
N VAL A 187 -27.29 -0.44 -36.75
CA VAL A 187 -28.73 -0.48 -36.54
C VAL A 187 -28.91 0.01 -35.11
N ARG A 188 -28.99 1.34 -34.96
CA ARG A 188 -29.45 1.93 -33.72
C ARG A 188 -30.85 1.38 -33.54
N PRO A 189 -31.14 0.67 -32.44
CA PRO A 189 -32.52 0.27 -32.17
C PRO A 189 -33.36 1.54 -32.30
N GLU A 190 -34.41 1.50 -33.13
CA GLU A 190 -35.32 2.63 -33.28
C GLU A 190 -35.88 2.93 -31.89
N THR A 191 -35.49 4.08 -31.33
CA THR A 191 -36.07 4.57 -30.09
C THR A 191 -37.50 5.03 -30.41
N THR A 192 -38.47 4.15 -30.20
CA THR A 192 -39.90 4.38 -30.49
C THR A 192 -40.62 5.22 -29.43
N GLY A 193 -39.90 6.10 -28.72
CA GLY A 193 -40.44 6.87 -27.58
C GLY A 193 -40.13 8.36 -27.63
N VAL A 194 -40.97 9.16 -26.95
CA VAL A 194 -40.68 10.57 -26.67
C VAL A 194 -39.38 10.65 -25.86
N LEU A 195 -38.41 11.41 -26.36
CA LEU A 195 -37.14 11.62 -25.66
C LEU A 195 -37.40 12.34 -24.33
N ALA A 196 -36.95 11.75 -23.24
CA ALA A 196 -36.96 12.35 -21.91
C ALA A 196 -35.56 12.28 -21.30
N ALA A 197 -35.22 13.26 -20.47
CA ALA A 197 -34.01 13.18 -19.66
C ALA A 197 -34.11 11.96 -18.73
N ARG A 198 -33.03 11.17 -18.64
CA ARG A 198 -32.98 10.01 -17.74
C ARG A 198 -33.03 10.52 -16.29
N ALA A 199 -33.99 10.05 -15.51
CA ALA A 199 -34.02 10.31 -14.07
C ALA A 199 -33.05 9.35 -13.38
N PHE A 200 -32.20 9.87 -12.49
CA PHE A 200 -31.37 9.05 -11.63
C PHE A 200 -32.22 8.54 -10.47
N THR A 201 -32.75 7.32 -10.61
CA THR A 201 -33.60 6.67 -9.60
C THR A 201 -32.84 5.66 -8.74
N ARG A 202 -31.50 5.64 -8.83
CA ARG A 202 -30.66 4.73 -8.03
C ARG A 202 -30.34 5.42 -6.71
N GLU A 203 -30.35 4.65 -5.63
CA GLU A 203 -29.72 5.06 -4.38
C GLU A 203 -28.23 4.70 -4.45
N VAL A 204 -27.38 5.61 -3.98
CA VAL A 204 -25.95 5.35 -3.84
C VAL A 204 -25.72 5.00 -2.38
N ASP A 205 -25.24 3.79 -2.14
CA ASP A 205 -24.83 3.38 -0.81
C ASP A 205 -23.62 4.22 -0.38
N ALA A 206 -23.80 5.00 0.69
CA ALA A 206 -22.75 5.85 1.27
C ALA A 206 -22.19 5.28 2.58
N GLU A 207 -22.72 4.14 3.04
CA GLU A 207 -22.34 3.50 4.31
C GLU A 207 -21.37 2.35 4.09
N TRP A 208 -21.51 1.61 2.98
CA TRP A 208 -20.56 0.57 2.61
C TRP A 208 -19.21 1.18 2.24
N ARG A 209 -18.14 0.75 2.91
CA ARG A 209 -16.78 1.23 2.65
C ARG A 209 -15.74 0.14 2.88
N ARG A 210 -14.58 0.31 2.24
CA ARG A 210 -13.32 -0.28 2.69
C ARG A 210 -12.63 0.76 3.57
N THR A 211 -12.34 0.42 4.82
CA THR A 211 -11.77 1.35 5.80
C THR A 211 -10.59 0.69 6.51
N SER A 212 -9.67 1.50 7.02
CA SER A 212 -8.58 1.09 7.91
C SER A 212 -8.90 1.52 9.35
N TYR A 213 -8.05 1.13 10.29
CA TYR A 213 -8.05 1.71 11.65
C TYR A 213 -7.95 3.24 11.60
N SER A 214 -6.96 3.76 10.87
CA SER A 214 -6.76 5.20 10.63
C SER A 214 -7.99 5.87 10.00
N GLY A 215 -8.64 5.21 9.05
CA GLY A 215 -9.88 5.69 8.42
C GLY A 215 -11.09 5.72 9.37
N LEU A 216 -11.11 4.88 10.41
CA LEU A 216 -12.12 4.93 11.47
C LEU A 216 -11.86 6.11 12.41
N ILE A 217 -10.62 6.44 12.77
CA ILE A 217 -10.36 7.52 13.73
C ILE A 217 -10.48 8.93 13.12
N ARG A 218 -10.20 9.11 11.82
CA ARG A 218 -10.22 10.42 11.13
C ARG A 218 -11.51 11.25 11.27
N VAL A 219 -12.65 10.59 11.53
CA VAL A 219 -13.93 11.29 11.71
C VAL A 219 -13.95 12.07 13.04
N ASP A 220 -13.26 11.56 14.06
CA ASP A 220 -13.12 12.21 15.38
C ASP A 220 -12.21 13.45 15.28
N GLU A 221 -11.22 13.41 14.38
CA GLU A 221 -10.30 14.52 14.06
C GLU A 221 -10.95 15.62 13.21
N GLY A 222 -12.25 15.52 12.90
CA GLY A 222 -12.99 16.52 12.11
C GLY A 222 -12.66 16.54 10.62
N VAL A 223 -11.89 15.55 10.13
CA VAL A 223 -11.57 15.39 8.71
C VAL A 223 -12.63 14.52 8.05
N ALA A 224 -13.27 15.04 7.01
CA ALA A 224 -14.33 14.30 6.32
C ALA A 224 -13.76 13.03 5.65
N PRO A 225 -14.26 11.83 5.99
CA PRO A 225 -13.77 10.60 5.38
C PRO A 225 -14.09 10.61 3.88
N THR A 226 -13.10 10.22 3.07
CA THR A 226 -13.23 10.12 1.62
C THR A 226 -13.66 8.70 1.22
N SER A 227 -14.34 8.56 0.08
CA SER A 227 -14.79 7.25 -0.45
C SER A 227 -13.67 6.49 -1.20
N GLU A 228 -12.47 7.04 -1.18
CA GLU A 228 -11.31 6.46 -1.86
C GLU A 228 -10.62 5.49 -0.92
N PRO A 229 -10.15 4.32 -1.41
CA PRO A 229 -9.31 3.46 -0.60
C PRO A 229 -8.08 4.26 -0.20
N GLU A 230 -7.82 4.35 1.10
CA GLU A 230 -6.56 4.88 1.59
C GLU A 230 -5.44 4.00 1.03
N VAL A 231 -4.36 4.66 0.59
CA VAL A 231 -3.15 3.95 0.18
C VAL A 231 -2.66 3.17 1.39
N GLU A 232 -2.37 1.87 1.23
CA GLU A 232 -1.72 1.04 2.24
C GLU A 232 -0.44 1.72 2.69
N GLY A 233 -0.49 2.36 3.85
CA GLY A 233 0.67 2.85 4.58
C GLY A 233 0.88 1.92 5.76
N THR A 234 2.13 1.54 6.01
CA THR A 234 2.56 0.78 7.19
C THR A 234 2.60 1.62 8.46
N ASP A 235 2.28 2.91 8.36
CA ASP A 235 2.31 3.85 9.48
C ASP A 235 0.89 4.31 9.82
N ASP A 236 0.33 3.68 10.85
CA ASP A 236 -0.96 4.01 11.46
C ASP A 236 -0.81 5.01 12.62
N GLU A 237 0.36 5.66 12.78
CA GLU A 237 0.50 6.76 13.74
C GLU A 237 -0.34 7.96 13.25
N PRO A 238 -1.32 8.44 14.04
CA PRO A 238 -1.99 9.70 13.72
C PRO A 238 -0.91 10.80 13.67
N VAL A 239 -1.04 11.72 12.71
CA VAL A 239 -0.23 12.94 12.69
C VAL A 239 -0.67 13.76 13.88
N ALA A 240 -0.14 13.45 15.06
CA ALA A 240 -0.34 14.25 16.23
C ALA A 240 0.19 15.64 15.90
N ASP A 241 -0.66 16.66 16.01
CA ASP A 241 -0.18 17.95 16.50
C ASP A 241 0.52 17.59 17.80
N ASP A 242 1.87 17.68 17.80
CA ASP A 242 2.75 17.37 18.92
C ASP A 242 2.01 17.71 20.20
N ALA A 243 1.68 16.68 20.99
CA ALA A 243 0.86 16.86 22.17
C ALA A 243 1.45 18.03 22.96
N ASP A 244 0.66 19.10 23.10
CA ASP A 244 0.93 20.25 23.95
C ASP A 244 0.75 19.82 25.43
N LEU A 245 1.33 18.67 25.78
CA LEU A 245 1.90 18.43 27.10
C LEU A 245 3.02 19.45 27.20
N SER A 246 2.62 20.66 27.63
CA SER A 246 3.49 21.82 27.75
C SER A 246 4.87 21.36 28.21
N PRO A 247 5.95 21.64 27.48
CA PRO A 247 7.28 21.43 28.01
C PRO A 247 7.32 22.27 29.28
N SER A 248 7.26 21.62 30.44
CA SER A 248 7.69 22.26 31.67
C SER A 248 9.12 22.65 31.35
N GLU A 249 9.45 23.94 31.38
CA GLU A 249 10.82 24.41 31.18
C GLU A 249 11.72 23.60 32.12
N VAL A 250 12.40 22.60 31.55
CA VAL A 250 13.21 21.67 32.34
C VAL A 250 14.48 22.44 32.65
N GLU A 251 14.60 22.94 33.88
CA GLU A 251 15.92 23.20 34.44
C GLU A 251 16.72 21.91 34.29
N LEU A 252 17.85 21.96 33.58
CA LEU A 252 18.81 20.87 33.43
C LEU A 252 19.34 20.50 34.83
N VAL A 253 18.61 19.64 35.54
CA VAL A 253 19.15 18.87 36.64
C VAL A 253 20.02 17.82 35.99
N GLU A 254 21.30 17.74 36.38
CA GLU A 254 22.23 16.71 35.92
C GLU A 254 21.66 15.32 36.23
N THR A 255 20.99 14.72 35.26
CA THR A 255 20.50 13.34 35.33
C THR A 255 21.63 12.40 34.95
N PRO A 256 21.76 11.23 35.61
CA PRO A 256 22.72 10.22 35.17
C PRO A 256 22.43 9.82 33.72
N GLU A 257 23.44 9.83 32.85
CA GLU A 257 23.33 9.45 31.42
C GLU A 257 22.68 8.06 31.19
N GLU A 258 22.69 7.21 32.22
CA GLU A 258 22.21 5.82 32.21
C GLU A 258 20.70 5.64 31.96
N HIS A 259 19.89 6.72 32.00
CA HIS A 259 18.44 6.64 31.79
C HIS A 259 17.92 7.39 30.54
N LEU A 260 18.81 7.97 29.74
CA LEU A 260 18.44 8.68 28.52
C LEU A 260 18.10 7.70 27.39
N SER A 261 17.07 8.05 26.61
CA SER A 261 16.69 7.29 25.42
C SER A 261 17.81 7.31 24.36
N PRO A 262 18.22 6.15 23.81
CA PRO A 262 19.14 6.08 22.66
C PRO A 262 18.60 6.80 21.41
N MET A 263 17.29 7.08 21.39
CA MET A 263 16.59 7.76 20.32
C MET A 263 16.20 9.21 20.67
N ALA A 264 16.77 9.78 21.74
CA ALA A 264 16.41 11.13 22.22
C ALA A 264 16.70 12.22 21.17
N GLU A 265 17.83 12.11 20.45
CA GLU A 265 18.26 13.08 19.44
C GLU A 265 17.81 12.71 18.01
N LEU A 266 17.12 11.58 17.83
CA LEU A 266 16.66 11.12 16.53
C LEU A 266 15.40 11.86 16.06
N PRO A 267 15.23 12.03 14.73
CA PRO A 267 14.08 12.74 14.16
C PRO A 267 12.76 12.14 14.61
N LYS A 268 11.73 12.98 14.65
CA LYS A 268 10.34 12.61 14.95
C LYS A 268 9.54 12.53 13.65
N GLY A 269 8.38 11.86 13.72
CA GLY A 269 7.38 11.84 12.65
C GLY A 269 7.42 10.59 11.76
N ALA A 270 6.42 10.51 10.88
CA ALA A 270 6.05 9.31 10.14
C ALA A 270 7.17 8.66 9.31
N GLY A 271 8.05 9.47 8.71
CA GLY A 271 9.18 8.94 7.94
C GLY A 271 10.18 8.16 8.79
N PHE A 272 10.38 8.57 10.05
CA PHE A 272 11.19 7.83 11.00
C PHE A 272 10.48 6.58 11.50
N GLY A 273 9.18 6.67 11.79
CA GLY A 273 8.33 5.52 12.12
C GLY A 273 8.43 4.42 11.05
N SER A 274 8.11 4.76 9.80
CA SER A 274 8.17 3.85 8.66
C SER A 274 9.55 3.18 8.48
N LEU A 275 10.65 3.92 8.73
CA LEU A 275 12.00 3.36 8.69
C LEU A 275 12.20 2.30 9.79
N VAL A 276 11.80 2.60 11.03
CA VAL A 276 11.96 1.67 12.16
C VAL A 276 11.15 0.40 11.93
N HIS A 277 9.90 0.49 11.48
CA HIS A 277 9.07 -0.67 11.16
C HIS A 277 9.75 -1.53 10.08
N ALA A 278 10.17 -0.92 8.97
CA ALA A 278 10.80 -1.65 7.87
C ALA A 278 12.12 -2.32 8.30
N VAL A 279 12.91 -1.70 9.18
CA VAL A 279 14.13 -2.32 9.74
C VAL A 279 13.78 -3.52 10.62
N LEU A 280 12.82 -3.38 11.55
CA LEU A 280 12.43 -4.46 12.47
C LEU A 280 11.75 -5.63 11.74
N GLU A 281 11.00 -5.35 10.69
CA GLU A 281 10.43 -6.35 9.81
C GLU A 281 11.54 -7.19 9.16
N HIS A 282 12.58 -6.57 8.61
CA HIS A 282 13.55 -7.28 7.76
C HIS A 282 14.76 -7.86 8.51
N THR A 283 14.99 -7.46 9.76
CA THR A 283 16.14 -7.90 10.56
C THR A 283 16.01 -9.36 10.98
N ASP A 284 17.04 -10.18 10.75
CA ASP A 284 17.13 -11.55 11.24
C ASP A 284 17.70 -11.62 12.68
N PRO A 285 16.91 -12.02 13.69
CA PRO A 285 17.39 -12.17 15.06
C PRO A 285 18.43 -13.28 15.26
N GLU A 286 18.47 -14.27 14.35
CA GLU A 286 19.42 -15.38 14.39
C GLU A 286 20.72 -15.07 13.62
N ALA A 287 20.88 -13.84 13.13
CA ALA A 287 22.12 -13.40 12.48
C ALA A 287 23.33 -13.53 13.44
N PRO A 288 24.53 -13.90 12.93
CA PRO A 288 25.72 -14.07 13.78
C PRO A 288 26.11 -12.82 14.58
N ASP A 289 25.89 -11.65 13.99
CA ASP A 289 26.06 -10.34 14.62
C ASP A 289 24.82 -9.49 14.33
N LEU A 290 24.00 -9.27 15.37
CA LEU A 290 22.76 -8.51 15.25
C LEU A 290 23.02 -7.03 14.93
N GLY A 291 24.15 -6.46 15.38
CA GLY A 291 24.50 -5.08 15.10
C GLY A 291 24.85 -4.86 13.62
N GLU A 292 25.63 -5.78 13.04
CA GLU A 292 25.92 -5.75 11.59
C GLU A 292 24.67 -5.98 10.74
N GLU A 293 23.78 -6.89 11.15
CA GLU A 293 22.50 -7.14 10.47
C GLU A 293 21.61 -5.89 10.50
N LEU A 294 21.44 -5.26 11.67
CA LEU A 294 20.68 -4.01 11.81
C LEU A 294 21.26 -2.89 10.97
N LEU A 295 22.58 -2.74 10.91
CA LEU A 295 23.25 -1.76 10.06
C LEU A 295 23.00 -2.03 8.57
N ALA A 296 23.09 -3.29 8.15
CA ALA A 296 22.81 -3.69 6.78
C ALA A 296 21.35 -3.36 6.40
N LYS A 297 20.39 -3.72 7.25
CA LYS A 297 18.96 -3.42 7.03
C LYS A 297 18.66 -1.93 7.08
N THR A 298 19.26 -1.18 7.98
CA THR A 298 19.10 0.28 8.03
C THR A 298 19.59 0.95 6.74
N ARG A 299 20.76 0.55 6.20
CA ARG A 299 21.27 1.05 4.91
C ARG A 299 20.40 0.66 3.71
N GLU A 300 19.75 -0.50 3.80
CA GLU A 300 18.75 -0.92 2.83
C GLU A 300 17.56 0.05 2.91
N GLN A 301 16.96 0.16 4.09
CA GLN A 301 15.69 0.83 4.31
C GLN A 301 15.72 2.35 4.12
N LEU A 302 16.85 3.01 4.41
CA LEU A 302 17.07 4.44 4.15
C LEU A 302 16.89 4.86 2.69
N ARG A 303 16.96 3.92 1.73
CA ARG A 303 16.74 4.21 0.31
C ARG A 303 15.27 4.49 -0.01
N TRP A 304 14.36 3.93 0.77
CA TRP A 304 12.91 4.12 0.63
C TRP A 304 12.38 5.12 1.66
N TRP A 305 12.96 5.14 2.87
CA TRP A 305 12.54 5.97 3.99
C TRP A 305 13.67 6.92 4.43
N PRO A 306 13.99 7.97 3.64
CA PRO A 306 15.09 8.85 3.95
C PRO A 306 14.80 9.70 5.20
N VAL A 307 15.72 9.67 6.17
CA VAL A 307 15.69 10.52 7.37
C VAL A 307 17.04 11.20 7.57
N PRO A 308 17.10 12.36 8.26
CA PRO A 308 18.34 13.12 8.46
C PRO A 308 19.23 12.53 9.57
N ALA A 309 19.61 11.25 9.45
CA ALA A 309 20.53 10.57 10.36
C ALA A 309 21.39 9.55 9.59
N SER A 310 22.59 9.23 10.07
CA SER A 310 23.44 8.21 9.45
C SER A 310 22.89 6.80 9.73
N ALA A 311 23.20 5.84 8.85
CA ALA A 311 22.77 4.46 9.05
C ALA A 311 23.40 3.85 10.32
N GLU A 312 24.63 4.26 10.64
CA GLU A 312 25.39 3.87 11.81
C GLU A 312 24.72 4.36 13.10
N ASP A 313 24.33 5.63 13.16
CA ASP A 313 23.65 6.21 14.33
C ASP A 313 22.29 5.54 14.56
N LEU A 314 21.52 5.35 13.47
CA LEU A 314 20.22 4.69 13.50
C LEU A 314 20.31 3.23 13.97
N ALA A 315 21.23 2.45 13.40
CA ALA A 315 21.41 1.05 13.79
C ALA A 315 21.86 0.93 15.26
N THR A 316 22.74 1.84 15.71
CA THR A 316 23.19 1.90 17.11
C THR A 316 22.02 2.20 18.05
N ALA A 317 21.13 3.12 17.68
CA ALA A 317 19.96 3.46 18.48
C ALA A 317 18.84 2.41 18.44
N ILE A 318 18.73 1.62 17.36
CA ILE A 318 17.74 0.54 17.22
C ILE A 318 18.17 -0.73 17.95
N LEU A 319 19.46 -1.00 18.09
CA LEU A 319 19.96 -2.22 18.73
C LEU A 319 19.42 -2.45 20.16
N PRO A 320 19.43 -1.46 21.08
CA PRO A 320 18.94 -1.63 22.44
C PRO A 320 17.48 -2.12 22.53
N LEU A 321 16.59 -1.64 21.66
CA LEU A 321 15.19 -2.07 21.70
C LEU A 321 15.05 -3.59 21.45
N ASN A 322 15.92 -4.17 20.61
CA ASN A 322 15.89 -5.60 20.30
C ASN A 322 16.37 -6.47 21.48
N LEU A 323 17.11 -5.88 22.41
CA LEU A 323 17.69 -6.52 23.60
C LEU A 323 16.90 -6.22 24.88
N THR A 324 15.85 -5.41 24.79
CA THR A 324 15.00 -5.08 25.93
C THR A 324 14.06 -6.25 26.24
N PRO A 325 13.95 -6.71 27.50
CA PRO A 325 12.95 -7.70 27.88
C PRO A 325 11.54 -7.20 27.57
N LEU A 326 10.68 -8.04 26.99
CA LEU A 326 9.29 -7.69 26.65
C LEU A 326 8.32 -7.87 27.83
N GLY A 327 8.86 -8.04 29.03
CA GLY A 327 8.09 -8.19 30.27
C GLY A 327 7.41 -9.56 30.43
N PRO A 328 6.57 -9.71 31.47
CA PRO A 328 5.99 -11.00 31.85
C PRO A 328 5.08 -11.64 30.80
N LEU A 329 4.38 -10.84 29.98
CA LEU A 329 3.46 -11.35 28.96
C LEU A 329 4.16 -12.20 27.89
N ALA A 330 5.43 -11.88 27.62
CA ALA A 330 6.30 -12.58 26.68
C ALA A 330 7.35 -13.45 27.39
N ASP A 331 7.07 -13.88 28.63
CA ASP A 331 7.95 -14.75 29.43
C ASP A 331 9.36 -14.14 29.65
N GLY A 332 9.48 -12.80 29.61
CA GLY A 332 10.74 -12.06 29.75
C GLY A 332 11.66 -12.13 28.53
N LEU A 333 11.22 -12.72 27.41
CA LEU A 333 11.98 -12.78 26.18
C LEU A 333 12.23 -11.39 25.58
N THR A 334 13.31 -11.24 24.83
CA THR A 334 13.55 -10.05 23.99
C THR A 334 13.13 -10.33 22.55
N LEU A 335 13.02 -9.28 21.72
CA LEU A 335 12.84 -9.50 20.27
C LEU A 335 13.98 -10.37 19.73
N ALA A 336 15.25 -10.08 20.08
CA ALA A 336 16.40 -10.86 19.61
C ALA A 336 16.34 -12.37 19.93
N GLN A 337 15.55 -12.79 20.91
CA GLN A 337 15.41 -14.20 21.30
C GLN A 337 14.28 -14.95 20.58
N ILE A 338 13.46 -14.24 19.79
CA ILE A 338 12.33 -14.82 19.05
C ILE A 338 12.71 -14.91 17.57
N PRO A 339 12.99 -16.11 17.02
CA PRO A 339 13.51 -16.29 15.67
C PRO A 339 12.44 -16.00 14.60
N LEU A 340 12.85 -15.76 13.36
CA LEU A 340 11.93 -15.41 12.26
C LEU A 340 10.82 -16.44 12.03
N ARG A 341 11.08 -17.74 12.26
CA ARG A 341 10.06 -18.81 12.15
C ARG A 341 8.91 -18.68 13.14
N ASP A 342 9.12 -17.90 14.20
CA ASP A 342 8.17 -17.63 15.28
C ASP A 342 7.63 -16.19 15.20
N ARG A 343 7.83 -15.51 14.05
CA ARG A 343 7.32 -14.18 13.74
C ARG A 343 6.47 -14.21 12.48
N LEU A 344 5.21 -13.82 12.60
CA LEU A 344 4.39 -13.47 11.44
C LEU A 344 4.38 -11.96 11.31
N ARG A 345 5.29 -11.44 10.49
CA ARG A 345 5.57 -10.01 10.31
C ARG A 345 4.69 -9.44 9.21
N GLU A 346 4.28 -8.18 9.35
CA GLU A 346 3.42 -7.44 8.41
C GLU A 346 2.24 -8.31 7.95
N LEU A 347 1.42 -8.75 8.91
CA LEU A 347 0.24 -9.54 8.60
C LEU A 347 -0.83 -8.63 7.99
N ASP A 348 -0.79 -8.53 6.67
CA ASP A 348 -1.85 -7.90 5.88
C ASP A 348 -3.17 -8.67 6.05
N PHE A 349 -4.24 -7.92 6.27
CA PHE A 349 -5.58 -8.48 6.34
C PHE A 349 -6.62 -7.59 5.64
N GLU A 350 -7.65 -8.25 5.12
CA GLU A 350 -8.92 -7.64 4.77
C GLU A 350 -10.02 -8.52 5.34
N ILE A 351 -10.79 -8.01 6.31
CA ILE A 351 -11.87 -8.76 6.96
C ILE A 351 -13.23 -8.12 6.66
N PRO A 352 -14.28 -8.92 6.41
CA PRO A 352 -15.62 -8.39 6.25
C PRO A 352 -16.13 -7.82 7.57
N LEU A 353 -16.80 -6.67 7.47
CA LEU A 353 -17.55 -6.01 8.53
C LEU A 353 -19.05 -6.22 8.30
N ALA A 354 -19.74 -6.76 9.32
CA ALA A 354 -21.16 -7.07 9.30
C ALA A 354 -21.59 -7.91 8.07
N GLY A 355 -20.81 -8.94 7.73
CA GLY A 355 -21.08 -9.85 6.61
C GLY A 355 -20.62 -9.36 5.23
N GLY A 356 -19.91 -8.22 5.14
CA GLY A 356 -19.32 -7.71 3.90
C GLY A 356 -20.34 -7.55 2.77
N ASP A 357 -20.04 -8.12 1.59
CA ASP A 357 -20.92 -8.06 0.41
C ASP A 357 -22.16 -8.96 0.51
N ALA A 358 -22.15 -9.94 1.42
CA ALA A 358 -23.26 -10.89 1.59
C ALA A 358 -24.37 -10.35 2.51
N ARG A 359 -24.26 -9.11 2.97
CA ARG A 359 -25.23 -8.49 3.89
C ARG A 359 -26.60 -8.37 3.22
N GLY A 360 -27.56 -9.17 3.69
CA GLY A 360 -28.94 -9.16 3.23
C GLY A 360 -29.74 -7.96 3.75
N PRO A 361 -30.90 -7.65 3.13
CA PRO A 361 -31.83 -6.64 3.65
C PRO A 361 -32.29 -7.03 5.07
N GLY A 362 -32.12 -6.13 6.03
CA GLY A 362 -32.57 -6.33 7.43
C GLY A 362 -31.49 -6.78 8.43
N ALA A 363 -30.23 -6.94 8.00
CA ALA A 363 -29.12 -7.19 8.93
C ALA A 363 -28.87 -5.97 9.85
N PRO A 364 -28.59 -6.17 11.16
CA PRO A 364 -28.40 -5.09 12.12
C PRO A 364 -27.27 -4.15 11.68
N ASP A 365 -27.45 -2.85 11.92
CA ASP A 365 -26.42 -1.84 11.70
C ASP A 365 -25.42 -1.88 12.85
N VAL A 366 -24.32 -2.62 12.65
CA VAL A 366 -23.22 -2.70 13.62
C VAL A 366 -22.42 -1.40 13.56
N ARG A 367 -22.22 -0.77 14.71
CA ARG A 367 -21.48 0.49 14.87
C ARG A 367 -20.30 0.35 15.82
N LEU A 368 -19.39 1.31 15.79
CA LEU A 368 -18.29 1.36 16.77
C LEU A 368 -18.79 1.43 18.22
N SER A 369 -19.93 2.07 18.47
CA SER A 369 -20.55 2.10 19.81
C SER A 369 -20.91 0.71 20.34
N ASP A 370 -21.14 -0.28 19.48
CA ASP A 370 -21.53 -1.63 19.89
C ASP A 370 -20.37 -2.41 20.51
N LEU A 371 -19.13 -1.92 20.38
CA LEU A 371 -17.97 -2.48 21.07
C LEU A 371 -17.96 -2.10 22.56
N ALA A 372 -18.52 -0.94 22.95
CA ALA A 372 -18.46 -0.44 24.31
C ALA A 372 -19.12 -1.39 25.35
N PRO A 373 -20.30 -1.99 25.09
CA PRO A 373 -20.85 -3.02 25.96
C PRO A 373 -19.93 -4.24 26.15
N LEU A 374 -19.20 -4.65 25.11
CA LEU A 374 -18.27 -5.79 25.19
C LEU A 374 -17.11 -5.47 26.13
N LEU A 375 -16.52 -4.27 26.03
CA LEU A 375 -15.45 -3.86 26.95
C LEU A 375 -15.92 -3.92 28.40
N ARG A 376 -17.10 -3.38 28.69
CA ARG A 376 -17.64 -3.36 30.07
C ARG A 376 -18.06 -4.73 30.59
N ALA A 377 -18.47 -5.64 29.71
CA ALA A 377 -18.90 -6.98 30.09
C ALA A 377 -17.70 -7.90 30.37
N HIS A 378 -16.60 -7.73 29.64
CA HIS A 378 -15.46 -8.65 29.69
C HIS A 378 -14.26 -8.11 30.49
N LEU A 379 -14.06 -6.80 30.57
CA LEU A 379 -12.94 -6.21 31.32
C LEU A 379 -13.32 -5.94 32.77
N PRO A 380 -12.39 -6.16 33.73
CA PRO A 380 -12.61 -5.76 35.11
C PRO A 380 -12.64 -4.24 35.25
N ALA A 381 -13.25 -3.73 36.32
CA ALA A 381 -13.47 -2.29 36.51
C ALA A 381 -12.19 -1.47 36.71
N ASP A 382 -11.08 -2.14 37.07
CA ASP A 382 -9.74 -1.58 37.25
C ASP A 382 -8.83 -1.79 36.04
N ASP A 383 -9.31 -2.40 34.94
CA ASP A 383 -8.55 -2.49 33.69
C ASP A 383 -8.29 -1.07 33.13
N PRO A 384 -7.05 -0.73 32.76
CA PRO A 384 -6.70 0.62 32.34
C PRO A 384 -7.45 1.06 31.06
N MET A 385 -7.87 0.11 30.22
CA MET A 385 -8.50 0.35 28.92
C MET A 385 -10.04 0.34 29.00
N VAL A 386 -10.66 -0.07 30.13
CA VAL A 386 -12.14 -0.14 30.24
C VAL A 386 -12.80 1.22 30.04
N THR A 387 -12.11 2.30 30.39
CA THR A 387 -12.59 3.68 30.23
C THR A 387 -12.77 4.07 28.75
N TYR A 388 -12.08 3.39 27.83
CA TYR A 388 -12.21 3.59 26.39
C TYR A 388 -13.63 3.32 25.87
N ALA A 389 -14.41 2.49 26.58
CA ALA A 389 -15.84 2.28 26.27
C ALA A 389 -16.64 3.58 26.22
N GLY A 390 -16.29 4.57 27.06
CA GLY A 390 -16.94 5.89 27.02
C GLY A 390 -16.62 6.68 25.76
N ARG A 391 -15.41 6.54 25.19
CA ARG A 391 -15.04 7.18 23.92
C ARG A 391 -15.76 6.53 22.73
N LEU A 392 -15.88 5.20 22.74
CA LEU A 392 -16.60 4.47 21.69
C LEU A 392 -18.10 4.82 21.60
N GLU A 393 -18.70 5.34 22.67
CA GLU A 393 -20.10 5.80 22.66
C GLU A 393 -20.24 7.28 22.26
N ALA A 394 -19.16 8.04 22.29
CA ALA A 394 -19.19 9.46 21.99
C ALA A 394 -19.27 9.70 20.47
N PRO A 395 -20.17 10.58 19.99
CA PRO A 395 -20.12 11.07 18.62
C PRO A 395 -18.88 11.96 18.39
N PRO A 396 -18.32 11.98 17.17
CA PRO A 396 -18.78 11.24 15.99
C PRO A 396 -18.25 9.80 15.90
N LEU A 397 -17.28 9.41 16.75
CA LEU A 397 -16.63 8.09 16.69
C LEU A 397 -17.63 6.94 16.78
N GLY A 398 -18.50 6.94 17.79
CA GLY A 398 -19.46 5.87 18.04
C GLY A 398 -20.54 5.70 16.97
N GLU A 399 -20.82 6.74 16.19
CA GLU A 399 -21.86 6.73 15.16
C GLU A 399 -21.41 6.04 13.86
N GLN A 400 -20.14 5.67 13.77
CA GLN A 400 -19.60 5.06 12.57
C GLN A 400 -20.13 3.65 12.35
N SER A 401 -20.82 3.46 11.22
CA SER A 401 -21.22 2.15 10.74
C SER A 401 -20.00 1.33 10.33
N LEU A 402 -19.98 0.07 10.80
CA LEU A 402 -19.02 -0.96 10.44
C LEU A 402 -19.62 -1.81 9.33
N ARG A 403 -19.63 -1.26 8.11
CA ARG A 403 -20.19 -1.90 6.92
C ARG A 403 -19.17 -1.93 5.78
N GLY A 404 -18.96 -3.11 5.20
CA GLY A 404 -18.04 -3.35 4.11
C GLY A 404 -16.83 -4.15 4.57
N TYR A 405 -15.62 -3.60 4.46
CA TYR A 405 -14.38 -4.30 4.80
C TYR A 405 -13.46 -3.43 5.65
N LEU A 406 -12.76 -4.08 6.58
CA LEU A 406 -11.65 -3.50 7.33
C LEU A 406 -10.34 -4.06 6.78
N ASN A 407 -9.45 -3.20 6.32
CA ASN A 407 -8.09 -3.56 5.95
C ASN A 407 -7.05 -2.95 6.90
N GLY A 408 -5.86 -3.55 6.94
CA GLY A 408 -4.74 -3.08 7.74
C GLY A 408 -3.60 -4.11 7.75
N SER A 409 -2.53 -3.77 8.46
CA SER A 409 -1.40 -4.66 8.71
C SER A 409 -1.13 -4.74 10.21
N VAL A 410 -0.82 -5.93 10.72
CA VAL A 410 -0.27 -6.11 12.08
C VAL A 410 1.24 -6.23 11.96
N ASP A 411 2.00 -5.33 12.60
CA ASP A 411 3.47 -5.28 12.51
C ASP A 411 4.10 -6.65 12.74
N VAL A 412 3.78 -7.30 13.87
CA VAL A 412 4.17 -8.69 14.08
C VAL A 412 3.26 -9.44 15.04
N VAL A 413 2.98 -10.70 14.72
CA VAL A 413 2.45 -11.69 15.66
C VAL A 413 3.57 -12.63 16.08
N LEU A 414 3.89 -12.64 17.36
CA LEU A 414 4.95 -13.48 17.93
C LEU A 414 4.38 -14.77 18.49
N ARG A 415 4.98 -15.91 18.13
CA ARG A 415 4.70 -17.20 18.76
C ARG A 415 5.68 -17.44 19.91
N LEU A 416 5.18 -17.44 21.13
CA LEU A 416 5.99 -17.72 22.32
C LEU A 416 6.29 -19.23 22.45
N PRO A 417 7.35 -19.62 23.18
CA PRO A 417 7.64 -21.03 23.48
C PRO A 417 6.50 -21.75 24.20
N SER A 418 5.65 -21.01 24.93
CA SER A 418 4.44 -21.52 25.57
C SER A 418 3.34 -21.94 24.57
N GLY A 419 3.46 -21.60 23.29
CA GLY A 419 2.46 -21.83 22.25
C GLY A 419 1.42 -20.70 22.14
N ARG A 420 1.53 -19.66 22.98
CA ARG A 420 0.71 -18.45 22.92
C ARG A 420 1.18 -17.52 21.79
N PHE A 421 0.24 -16.82 21.19
CA PHE A 421 0.45 -15.82 20.15
C PHE A 421 0.17 -14.44 20.68
N VAL A 422 1.15 -13.54 20.60
CA VAL A 422 1.05 -12.15 21.08
C VAL A 422 1.07 -11.22 19.89
N VAL A 423 0.09 -10.32 19.83
CA VAL A 423 0.06 -9.22 18.86
C VAL A 423 1.04 -8.16 19.31
N VAL A 424 1.91 -7.69 18.43
CA VAL A 424 2.85 -6.63 18.74
C VAL A 424 2.71 -5.52 17.71
N ASP A 425 2.76 -4.29 18.21
CA ASP A 425 2.76 -3.07 17.40
C ASP A 425 3.91 -2.17 17.90
N TYR A 426 4.72 -1.66 16.97
CA TYR A 426 5.85 -0.80 17.24
C TYR A 426 5.38 0.67 17.19
N LYS A 427 5.75 1.45 18.20
CA LYS A 427 5.38 2.88 18.29
C LYS A 427 6.62 3.73 18.45
N THR A 428 6.78 4.71 17.56
CA THR A 428 7.88 5.69 17.63
C THR A 428 7.48 7.00 18.30
N ASN A 429 6.30 7.04 18.91
CA ASN A 429 5.76 8.18 19.66
C ASN A 429 6.77 8.69 20.70
N PHE A 430 6.90 10.02 20.79
CA PHE A 430 7.78 10.70 21.74
C PHE A 430 7.00 11.14 22.97
N LEU A 431 7.30 10.55 24.13
CA LEU A 431 6.70 10.94 25.43
C LEU A 431 7.66 11.74 26.31
N GLY A 432 8.95 11.74 25.94
CA GLY A 432 10.03 12.40 26.65
C GLY A 432 11.38 11.80 26.30
N VAL A 433 12.44 12.33 26.91
CA VAL A 433 13.84 11.95 26.61
C VAL A 433 14.38 10.86 27.54
N GLU A 434 13.67 10.55 28.63
CA GLU A 434 14.09 9.57 29.63
C GLU A 434 13.26 8.29 29.54
N ALA A 435 13.84 7.15 29.92
CA ALA A 435 13.11 5.89 30.06
C ALA A 435 11.87 6.01 30.96
N MET A 436 11.97 6.82 32.02
CA MET A 436 10.87 7.08 32.97
C MET A 436 9.69 7.87 32.36
N ASP A 437 9.83 8.40 31.15
CA ASP A 437 8.73 8.96 30.37
C ASP A 437 7.86 7.89 29.71
N TYR A 438 8.29 6.63 29.74
CA TYR A 438 7.61 5.50 29.12
C TYR A 438 7.18 4.44 30.16
N THR A 439 6.75 4.89 31.34
CA THR A 439 6.18 4.01 32.37
C THR A 439 4.75 3.60 32.04
N GLN A 440 4.28 2.48 32.59
CA GLN A 440 2.93 1.95 32.35
C GLN A 440 1.79 2.97 32.44
N PRO A 441 1.70 3.86 33.47
CA PRO A 441 0.67 4.88 33.51
C PRO A 441 0.73 5.89 32.35
N LYS A 442 1.94 6.37 32.01
CA LYS A 442 2.16 7.28 30.87
C LYS A 442 1.83 6.61 29.53
N LEU A 443 2.19 5.33 29.39
CA LEU A 443 1.84 4.54 28.20
C LEU A 443 0.33 4.30 28.10
N ALA A 444 -0.36 4.02 29.22
CA ALA A 444 -1.81 3.86 29.22
C ALA A 444 -2.53 5.15 28.79
N GLU A 445 -2.07 6.31 29.24
CA GLU A 445 -2.57 7.62 28.79
C GLU A 445 -2.33 7.82 27.29
N ALA A 446 -1.14 7.51 26.79
CA ALA A 446 -0.80 7.60 25.37
C ALA A 446 -1.66 6.66 24.51
N MET A 447 -1.86 5.41 24.95
CA MET A 447 -2.73 4.42 24.31
C MET A 447 -4.16 4.97 24.18
N LEU A 448 -4.74 5.47 25.27
CA LEU A 448 -6.08 6.04 25.28
C LEU A 448 -6.17 7.27 24.37
N HIS A 449 -5.18 8.16 24.41
CA HIS A 449 -5.14 9.36 23.59
C HIS A 449 -5.17 9.03 22.09
N SER A 450 -4.33 8.10 21.64
CA SER A 450 -4.18 7.75 20.22
C SER A 450 -5.16 6.69 19.72
N HIS A 451 -6.22 6.36 20.49
CA HIS A 451 -7.23 5.35 20.14
C HIS A 451 -6.70 3.92 19.92
N TYR A 452 -5.47 3.63 20.34
CA TYR A 452 -4.85 2.31 20.20
C TYR A 452 -5.59 1.13 20.87
N PRO A 453 -6.45 1.32 21.91
CA PRO A 453 -7.30 0.22 22.38
C PRO A 453 -8.21 -0.33 21.28
N LEU A 454 -8.73 0.51 20.38
CA LEU A 454 -9.50 0.05 19.22
C LEU A 454 -8.62 -0.77 18.27
N GLN A 455 -7.42 -0.29 17.97
CA GLN A 455 -6.46 -1.01 17.12
C GLN A 455 -6.13 -2.39 17.69
N ALA A 456 -5.76 -2.45 18.98
CA ALA A 456 -5.44 -3.68 19.70
C ALA A 456 -6.59 -4.70 19.69
N LEU A 457 -7.83 -4.22 19.86
CA LEU A 457 -9.04 -5.02 19.78
C LEU A 457 -9.24 -5.59 18.36
N LEU A 458 -9.16 -4.75 17.33
CA LEU A 458 -9.31 -5.16 15.94
C LEU A 458 -8.24 -6.19 15.55
N TYR A 459 -6.97 -5.96 15.92
CA TYR A 459 -5.86 -6.88 15.65
C TYR A 459 -6.04 -8.20 16.39
N SER A 460 -6.53 -8.17 17.63
CA SER A 460 -6.87 -9.39 18.38
C SER A 460 -7.95 -10.22 17.67
N ALA A 461 -8.98 -9.57 17.10
CA ALA A 461 -10.01 -10.26 16.32
C ALA A 461 -9.46 -10.83 14.99
N VAL A 462 -8.57 -10.10 14.32
CA VAL A 462 -7.87 -10.58 13.11
C VAL A 462 -7.04 -11.82 13.42
N VAL A 463 -6.20 -11.77 14.44
CA VAL A 463 -5.35 -12.90 14.83
C VAL A 463 -6.19 -14.09 15.31
N HIS A 464 -7.27 -13.85 16.06
CA HIS A 464 -8.23 -14.88 16.42
C HIS A 464 -8.78 -15.61 15.18
N ARG A 465 -9.29 -14.85 14.18
CA ARG A 465 -9.85 -15.40 12.95
C ARG A 465 -8.78 -16.16 12.14
N PHE A 466 -7.57 -15.60 12.04
CA PHE A 466 -6.44 -16.22 11.34
C PHE A 466 -6.03 -17.55 11.98
N LEU A 467 -5.82 -17.58 13.29
CA LEU A 467 -5.43 -18.79 14.02
C LEU A 467 -6.53 -19.86 13.95
N ARG A 468 -7.81 -19.47 14.08
CA ARG A 468 -8.95 -20.38 13.91
C ARG A 468 -8.94 -21.09 12.54
N TRP A 469 -8.44 -20.44 11.50
CA TRP A 469 -8.33 -21.02 10.16
C TRP A 469 -7.05 -21.82 9.93
N ARG A 470 -5.95 -21.45 10.57
CA ARG A 470 -4.61 -21.96 10.23
C ARG A 470 -4.03 -22.94 11.24
N LEU A 471 -4.47 -22.90 12.48
CA LEU A 471 -3.94 -23.73 13.56
C LEU A 471 -4.92 -24.86 13.92
N PRO A 472 -4.62 -26.13 13.56
CA PRO A 472 -5.42 -27.26 13.98
C PRO A 472 -5.49 -27.37 15.50
N GLY A 473 -6.69 -27.55 16.04
CA GLY A 473 -6.90 -27.61 17.50
C GLY A 473 -6.80 -26.26 18.20
N TYR A 474 -6.96 -25.15 17.48
CA TYR A 474 -7.01 -23.82 18.07
C TYR A 474 -8.09 -23.70 19.15
N ASP A 475 -7.64 -23.19 20.30
CA ASP A 475 -8.45 -22.81 21.45
C ASP A 475 -8.05 -21.37 21.85
N PRO A 476 -8.96 -20.39 21.78
CA PRO A 476 -8.66 -19.00 22.11
C PRO A 476 -8.04 -18.81 23.51
N GLU A 477 -8.51 -19.55 24.52
CA GLU A 477 -8.08 -19.38 25.91
C GLU A 477 -6.63 -19.85 26.14
N THR A 478 -6.13 -20.79 25.33
CA THR A 478 -4.76 -21.29 25.47
C THR A 478 -3.79 -20.65 24.49
N HIS A 479 -4.28 -20.14 23.35
CA HIS A 479 -3.42 -19.67 22.26
C HIS A 479 -3.37 -18.14 22.15
N LEU A 480 -4.38 -17.38 22.60
CA LEU A 480 -4.28 -15.93 22.59
C LEU A 480 -3.45 -15.44 23.79
N GLY A 481 -2.37 -14.71 23.50
CA GLY A 481 -1.42 -14.23 24.49
C GLY A 481 -1.60 -12.76 24.90
N GLY A 482 -2.50 -12.02 24.28
CA GLY A 482 -2.67 -10.58 24.51
C GLY A 482 -1.89 -9.72 23.50
N VAL A 483 -1.64 -8.47 23.87
CA VAL A 483 -1.00 -7.47 23.02
C VAL A 483 0.19 -6.79 23.71
N LEU A 484 1.19 -6.42 22.92
CA LEU A 484 2.33 -5.60 23.33
C LEU A 484 2.43 -4.38 22.41
N TYR A 485 2.40 -3.19 23.00
CA TYR A 485 2.69 -1.96 22.26
C TYR A 485 4.08 -1.49 22.70
N LEU A 486 5.02 -1.52 21.76
CA LEU A 486 6.43 -1.26 22.02
C LEU A 486 6.76 0.18 21.64
N TYR A 487 6.74 1.07 22.63
CA TYR A 487 7.20 2.44 22.52
C TYR A 487 8.72 2.44 22.49
N VAL A 488 9.28 2.28 21.28
CA VAL A 488 10.68 1.91 21.08
C VAL A 488 11.68 2.92 21.66
N ARG A 489 11.29 4.18 21.80
CA ARG A 489 12.11 5.22 22.43
C ARG A 489 12.34 4.99 23.92
N GLY A 490 11.45 4.26 24.60
CA GLY A 490 11.58 3.91 26.02
C GLY A 490 12.33 2.61 26.30
N MET A 491 12.85 1.93 25.27
CA MET A 491 13.48 0.61 25.35
C MET A 491 15.01 0.73 25.22
N LEU A 492 15.72 0.53 26.33
CA LEU A 492 17.15 0.87 26.52
C LEU A 492 18.08 -0.35 26.50
N GLY A 493 17.58 -1.55 26.19
CA GLY A 493 18.35 -2.78 26.22
C GLY A 493 18.21 -3.56 27.53
N PRO A 494 19.19 -4.41 27.88
CA PRO A 494 19.11 -5.26 29.07
C PRO A 494 18.96 -4.49 30.39
N ASP A 495 19.44 -3.24 30.43
CA ASP A 495 19.41 -2.36 31.59
C ASP A 495 18.18 -1.43 31.61
N THR A 496 17.19 -1.68 30.75
CA THR A 496 15.94 -0.91 30.73
C THR A 496 15.29 -0.90 32.12
N PRO A 497 14.96 0.28 32.69
CA PRO A 497 14.30 0.37 33.99
C PRO A 497 13.01 -0.45 34.04
N VAL A 498 12.83 -1.17 35.15
CA VAL A 498 11.64 -1.99 35.39
C VAL A 498 10.83 -1.36 36.52
N VAL A 499 9.59 -0.98 36.22
CA VAL A 499 8.64 -0.42 37.19
C VAL A 499 7.48 -1.40 37.34
N ASP A 500 7.21 -1.81 38.58
CA ASP A 500 6.16 -2.79 38.91
C ASP A 500 6.26 -4.11 38.10
N GLY A 501 7.49 -4.52 37.79
CA GLY A 501 7.77 -5.76 37.05
C GLY A 501 7.66 -5.66 35.53
N ILE A 502 7.39 -4.46 34.98
CA ILE A 502 7.30 -4.22 33.55
C ILE A 502 8.39 -3.22 33.11
N PRO A 503 9.19 -3.54 32.08
CA PRO A 503 10.17 -2.62 31.52
C PRO A 503 9.51 -1.36 30.94
N THR A 504 10.16 -0.20 31.08
CA THR A 504 9.72 1.03 30.39
C THR A 504 9.71 0.82 28.88
N GLY A 505 8.82 1.55 28.18
CA GLY A 505 8.63 1.42 26.74
C GLY A 505 7.79 0.21 26.33
N VAL A 506 7.51 -0.74 27.21
CA VAL A 506 6.70 -1.93 26.91
C VAL A 506 5.32 -1.77 27.55
N PHE A 507 4.30 -1.44 26.75
CA PHE A 507 2.91 -1.51 27.19
C PHE A 507 2.37 -2.93 27.00
N THR A 508 1.69 -3.47 28.02
CA THR A 508 1.17 -4.84 28.01
C THR A 508 -0.31 -4.82 28.31
N TRP A 509 -1.11 -5.47 27.49
CA TRP A 509 -2.53 -5.62 27.76
C TRP A 509 -3.00 -7.03 27.37
N GLN A 510 -3.65 -7.72 28.31
CA GLN A 510 -4.10 -9.09 28.12
C GLN A 510 -5.61 -9.18 28.36
N PRO A 511 -6.43 -8.69 27.41
CA PRO A 511 -7.88 -8.86 27.51
C PRO A 511 -8.24 -10.36 27.51
N PRO A 512 -9.31 -10.79 28.21
CA PRO A 512 -9.76 -12.17 28.15
C PRO A 512 -10.04 -12.62 26.72
N ALA A 513 -9.73 -13.87 26.38
CA ALA A 513 -9.92 -14.38 25.02
C ALA A 513 -11.40 -14.30 24.58
N SER A 514 -12.33 -14.44 25.54
CA SER A 514 -13.76 -14.21 25.34
C SER A 514 -14.11 -12.82 24.75
N LEU A 515 -13.34 -11.77 25.03
CA LEU A 515 -13.54 -10.44 24.43
C LEU A 515 -13.18 -10.44 22.93
N ALA A 516 -12.05 -11.06 22.56
CA ALA A 516 -11.64 -11.18 21.16
C ALA A 516 -12.64 -12.02 20.34
N VAL A 517 -13.20 -13.08 20.94
CA VAL A 517 -14.26 -13.90 20.33
C VAL A 517 -15.53 -13.08 20.15
N ALA A 518 -16.03 -12.43 21.20
CA ALA A 518 -17.24 -11.61 21.13
C ALA A 518 -17.13 -10.46 20.12
N LEU A 519 -15.95 -9.83 20.05
CA LEU A 519 -15.66 -8.81 19.04
C LEU A 519 -15.68 -9.41 17.63
N SER A 520 -15.03 -10.55 17.42
CA SER A 520 -15.05 -11.24 16.12
C SER A 520 -16.49 -11.58 15.69
N ASP A 521 -17.34 -12.03 16.61
CA ASP A 521 -18.74 -12.36 16.31
C ASP A 521 -19.57 -11.12 15.98
N LEU A 522 -19.37 -10.02 16.72
CA LEU A 522 -19.98 -8.72 16.42
C LEU A 522 -19.61 -8.23 15.01
N LEU A 523 -18.32 -8.33 14.65
CA LEU A 523 -17.82 -7.94 13.33
C LEU A 523 -18.33 -8.86 12.20
N ASP A 524 -18.76 -10.09 12.50
CA ASP A 524 -19.38 -10.99 11.52
C ASP A 524 -20.86 -10.65 11.26
N GLY A 525 -21.44 -9.73 12.04
CA GLY A 525 -22.86 -9.34 11.97
C GLY A 525 -23.77 -10.12 12.92
N GLY A 526 -23.20 -10.87 13.86
CA GLY A 526 -23.94 -11.49 14.95
C GLY A 526 -24.30 -10.46 16.02
N THR A 527 -25.52 -10.52 16.56
CA THR A 527 -25.82 -9.89 17.85
C THR A 527 -24.98 -10.60 18.91
N ALA A 528 -24.12 -9.87 19.61
CA ALA A 528 -23.51 -10.33 20.86
C ALA A 528 -24.63 -10.90 21.76
N ALA A 529 -24.50 -12.18 22.11
CA ALA A 529 -25.51 -12.93 22.85
C ALA A 529 -25.58 -12.51 24.32
#